data_AF-P58864-F1
#
_entry.id   AF-P58864-F1
#
_cell.length_a   1.000
_cell.length_b   1.000
_cell.length_c   1.000
_cell.angle_alpha   90.00
_cell.angle_beta   90.00
_cell.angle_gamma   90.00
#
_symmetry.space_group_name_H-M   'P 1'
#
loop_
_entity.id
_entity.type
_entity.pdbx_description
1 polymer ?
#
loop_
_entity_poly.entity_id
_entity_poly.type
_entity_poly.pdbx_seq_one_letter_code
_entity_poly.pdbx_strand_id
1 'polypeptide(L)' 'VRAENGPTCIVMRPSADDPNKTKFTWLLSIDLKGWIPKTIINKVLSQTQVDFANHLRQRMADNSVSKEMAPAC' A
#
# COMPACT_ATOMS: atom_id res chain seq x y z
N VAL A 1 -23.91 -1.19 10.39
CA VAL A 1 -22.61 -1.70 9.90
C VAL A 1 -22.27 -0.98 8.60
N ARG A 2 -21.09 -0.36 8.47
CA ARG A 2 -20.71 0.42 7.27
C ARG A 2 -19.99 -0.41 6.21
N ALA A 3 -19.33 -1.48 6.64
CA ALA A 3 -18.59 -2.39 5.78
C ALA A 3 -18.40 -3.73 6.47
N GLU A 4 -18.17 -4.77 5.68
CA GLU A 4 -17.74 -6.09 6.14
C GLU A 4 -16.33 -6.36 5.60
N ASN A 5 -15.41 -6.72 6.48
CA ASN A 5 -14.06 -7.09 6.07
C ASN A 5 -14.05 -8.58 5.71
N GLY A 6 -13.65 -8.88 4.48
CA GLY A 6 -13.22 -10.22 4.10
C GLY A 6 -11.76 -10.46 4.46
N PRO A 7 -11.18 -11.58 4.00
CA PRO A 7 -9.77 -11.89 4.21
C PRO A 7 -8.87 -10.78 3.67
N THR A 8 -8.10 -10.14 4.54
CA THR A 8 -7.22 -9.01 4.21
C THR A 8 -5.88 -9.22 4.90
N CYS A 9 -4.78 -8.99 4.19
CA CYS A 9 -3.44 -9.07 4.77
C CYS A 9 -2.42 -8.23 3.99
N ILE A 10 -1.33 -7.88 4.67
CA ILE A 10 -0.14 -7.30 4.05
C ILE A 10 1.01 -8.27 4.30
N VAL A 11 1.69 -8.65 3.23
CA VAL A 11 2.89 -9.48 3.26
C VAL A 11 4.05 -8.68 2.70
N MET A 12 5.09 -8.53 3.52
CA MET A 12 6.34 -7.89 3.14
C MET A 12 7.45 -8.93 3.19
N ARG A 13 8.26 -8.99 2.14
CA ARG A 13 9.44 -9.86 2.08
C ARG A 13 10.57 -9.19 1.29
N PRO A 14 11.83 -9.55 1.52
CA PRO A 14 12.93 -9.09 0.68
C PRO A 14 12.68 -9.42 -0.80
N SER A 15 13.10 -8.53 -1.69
CA SER A 15 13.16 -8.84 -3.12
C SER A 15 14.30 -9.83 -3.36
N ALA A 16 14.07 -10.83 -4.22
CA ALA A 16 15.11 -11.79 -4.57
C ALA A 16 16.21 -11.15 -5.42
N ASP A 17 15.85 -10.14 -6.22
CA ASP A 17 16.73 -9.51 -7.21
C ASP A 17 17.50 -8.30 -6.66
N ASP A 18 17.08 -7.74 -5.52
CA ASP A 18 17.66 -6.50 -4.97
C ASP A 18 17.49 -6.45 -3.44
N PRO A 19 18.58 -6.54 -2.64
CA PRO A 19 18.51 -6.53 -1.18
C PRO A 19 18.01 -5.20 -0.61
N ASN A 20 18.05 -4.11 -1.39
CA ASN A 20 17.55 -2.80 -0.98
C ASN A 20 16.06 -2.63 -1.31
N LYS A 21 15.40 -3.64 -1.88
CA LYS A 21 13.97 -3.61 -2.21
C LYS A 21 13.17 -4.62 -1.41
N THR A 22 11.94 -4.24 -1.11
CA THR A 22 10.94 -5.08 -0.45
C THR A 22 9.81 -5.39 -1.42
N LYS A 23 9.46 -6.67 -1.59
CA LYS A 23 8.22 -7.06 -2.23
C LYS A 23 7.07 -6.88 -1.25
N PHE A 24 6.22 -5.92 -1.55
CA PHE A 24 5.00 -5.61 -0.81
C PHE A 24 3.80 -6.21 -1.53
N THR A 25 3.06 -7.10 -0.88
CA THR A 25 1.81 -7.68 -1.40
C THR A 25 0.69 -7.32 -0.45
N TRP A 26 -0.37 -6.69 -0.96
CA TRP A 26 -1.54 -6.31 -0.16
C TRP A 26 -2.79 -6.90 -0.75
N LEU A 27 -3.36 -7.87 -0.04
CA LEU A 27 -4.69 -8.40 -0.31
C LEU A 27 -5.68 -7.55 0.48
N LEU A 28 -6.60 -6.89 -0.22
CA LEU A 28 -7.67 -6.09 0.37
C LEU A 28 -9.02 -6.65 -0.07
N SER A 29 -9.82 -7.12 0.90
CA SER A 29 -11.18 -7.60 0.67
C SER A 29 -12.11 -6.88 1.64
N ILE A 30 -12.91 -5.96 1.12
CA ILE A 30 -13.89 -5.21 1.91
C ILE A 30 -15.17 -5.02 1.10
N ASP A 31 -16.32 -5.35 1.69
CA ASP A 31 -17.63 -5.06 1.11
C ASP A 31 -18.21 -3.82 1.80
N LEU A 32 -17.97 -2.66 1.18
CA LEU A 32 -18.54 -1.40 1.64
C LEU A 32 -20.05 -1.39 1.39
N LYS A 33 -20.84 -1.13 2.44
CA LYS A 33 -22.29 -1.05 2.37
C LYS A 33 -22.71 0.40 2.17
N GLY A 34 -23.73 0.64 1.35
CA GLY A 34 -24.27 1.98 1.13
C GLY A 34 -25.04 2.12 -0.17
N TRP A 35 -25.34 3.37 -0.55
CA TRP A 35 -26.08 3.72 -1.75
C TRP A 35 -25.20 3.80 -3.02
N ILE A 36 -23.87 3.78 -2.85
CA ILE A 36 -22.93 3.87 -3.97
C ILE A 36 -22.90 2.52 -4.71
N PRO A 37 -22.96 2.51 -6.05
CA PRO A 37 -22.87 1.27 -6.82
C PRO A 37 -21.57 0.49 -6.56
N LYS A 38 -21.69 -0.85 -6.47
CA LYS A 38 -20.54 -1.74 -6.21
C LYS A 38 -19.41 -1.59 -7.22
N THR A 39 -19.73 -1.30 -8.48
CA THR A 39 -18.74 -1.04 -9.54
C THR A 39 -17.87 0.18 -9.25
N ILE A 40 -18.47 1.26 -8.73
CA ILE A 40 -17.76 2.47 -8.34
C ILE A 40 -16.90 2.21 -7.10
N ILE A 41 -17.45 1.50 -6.11
CA ILE A 41 -16.71 1.08 -4.92
C ILE A 41 -15.46 0.28 -5.30
N ASN A 42 -15.60 -0.72 -6.18
CA ASN A 42 -14.47 -1.54 -6.61
C ASN A 42 -13.38 -0.70 -7.30
N LYS A 43 -13.78 0.23 -8.18
CA LYS A 43 -12.84 1.14 -8.85
C LYS A 43 -12.09 2.01 -7.85
N VAL A 44 -12.80 2.60 -6.89
CA VAL A 44 -12.21 3.47 -5.86
C VAL A 44 -11.30 2.69 -4.91
N LEU A 45 -11.66 1.45 -4.54
CA LEU A 45 -10.82 0.60 -3.70
C LEU A 45 -9.50 0.27 -4.41
N SER A 46 -9.54 -0.12 -5.68
CA SER A 46 -8.34 -0.35 -6.47
C SER A 46 -7.49 0.92 -6.62
N GLN A 47 -8.12 2.07 -6.87
CA GLN A 47 -7.41 3.35 -6.94
C GLN A 47 -6.73 3.68 -5.61
N THR A 48 -7.42 3.51 -4.49
CA THR A 48 -6.87 3.73 -3.15
C THR A 48 -5.64 2.87 -2.89
N GLN A 49 -5.64 1.61 -3.34
CA GLN A 49 -4.46 0.75 -3.21
C GLN A 49 -3.26 1.26 -4.03
N VAL A 50 -3.50 1.75 -5.25
CA VAL A 50 -2.46 2.33 -6.11
C VAL A 50 -1.91 3.61 -5.50
N ASP A 51 -2.78 4.51 -5.03
CA ASP A 51 -2.41 5.77 -4.41
C ASP A 51 -1.59 5.54 -3.14
N PHE A 52 -2.03 4.59 -2.30
CA PHE A 52 -1.27 4.19 -1.12
C PHE A 52 0.13 3.68 -1.50
N ALA A 53 0.23 2.81 -2.51
CA ALA A 53 1.53 2.30 -2.95
C ALA A 53 2.45 3.41 -3.48
N ASN A 54 1.90 4.41 -4.17
CA ASN A 54 2.66 5.56 -4.66
C ASN A 54 3.16 6.45 -3.51
N HIS A 55 2.30 6.80 -2.57
CA HIS A 55 2.69 7.57 -1.38
C HIS A 55 3.71 6.81 -0.52
N LEU A 56 3.55 5.49 -0.40
CA LEU A 56 4.52 4.67 0.31
C LEU A 56 5.88 4.71 -0.38
N ARG A 57 5.96 4.55 -1.70
CA ARG A 57 7.22 4.66 -2.45
C ARG A 57 7.85 6.03 -2.31
N GLN A 58 7.08 7.10 -2.44
CA GLN A 58 7.57 8.47 -2.29
C GLN A 58 8.14 8.69 -0.89
N ARG A 59 7.40 8.31 0.15
CA ARG A 59 7.86 8.42 1.54
C ARG A 59 9.14 7.63 1.76
N MET A 60 9.29 6.44 1.17
CA MET A 60 10.52 5.66 1.30
C MET A 60 11.70 6.32 0.59
N ALA A 61 11.49 6.93 -0.58
CA ALA A 61 12.51 7.69 -1.30
C ALA A 61 12.97 8.93 -0.51
N ASP A 62 12.04 9.72 0.03
CA ASP A 62 12.34 10.92 0.81
C ASP A 62 13.14 10.58 2.10
N ASN A 63 12.80 9.45 2.74
CA ASN A 63 13.53 8.97 3.91
C ASN A 63 14.91 8.40 3.57
N SER A 64 15.11 7.82 2.39
CA SER A 64 16.46 7.38 1.96
C SER A 64 17.41 8.56 1.76
N VAL A 65 16.93 9.66 1.16
CA VAL A 65 17.71 10.90 1.03
C VAL A 65 18.07 11.46 2.41
N SER A 66 17.11 11.43 3.34
CA SER A 66 17.34 11.90 4.71
C SER A 66 18.38 11.06 5.47
N LYS A 67 18.49 9.76 5.18
CA LYS A 67 19.52 8.89 5.79
C LYS A 67 20.90 9.11 5.19
N GLU A 68 21.00 9.40 3.89
CA GLU A 68 22.28 9.65 3.23
C GLU A 68 22.89 11.00 3.64
N MET A 69 22.04 11.97 4.03
CA MET A 69 22.48 13.28 4.52
C MET A 69 22.90 13.30 6.00
N ALA A 70 22.67 12.21 6.75
CA ALA A 70 23.13 12.13 8.13
C ALA A 70 24.67 11.99 8.14
N PRO A 71 25.43 12.87 8.81
CA PRO A 71 26.87 12.80 8.80
C PRO A 71 27.32 11.45 9.36
N ALA A 72 28.15 10.74 8.59
CA ALA A 72 28.94 9.64 9.13
C ALA A 72 29.87 10.23 10.18
N CYS A 73 29.58 9.96 11.46
CA CYS A 73 30.47 10.30 12.57
C CYS A 73 31.84 9.64 12.41
#